data_AF-A0A946S205-F1
#
_entry.id   AF-A0A946S205-F1
#
_cell.length_a   1.000
_cell.length_b   1.000
_cell.length_c   1.000
_cell.angle_alpha   90.00
_cell.angle_beta   90.00
_cell.angle_gamma   90.00
#
_symmetry.space_group_name_H-M   'P 1'
#
loop_
_entity.id
_entity.type
_entity.pdbx_description
1 polymer ?
#
loop_
_entity_poly.entity_id
_entity_poly.type
_entity_poly.pdbx_seq_one_letter_code
_entity_poly.pdbx_strand_id
1 'polypeptide(L)'
;MNNIKTNRDKLIIQSVVGAIADPPMRVVSPYRISADGEPMVMPGTGGITYNAQIGDSAIDWWADHVEPGVTIRHADADRNSVNNGALQILACVGNKARIVTGDAKDDIGRITGKHGGVYHLMVDFPVEKLENMVNGDKMLIKSCGQGLAMTEFPEIKIMNLDPDLFEVMDLRGDSKTGKVR
;
A
#
# COMPACT_ATOMS: atom_id res chain seq x y z
N MET A 1 13.84 -8.42 19.71
CA MET A 1 12.57 -9.11 19.43
C MET A 1 11.47 -8.33 20.13
N ASN A 2 10.40 -8.03 19.41
CA ASN A 2 9.28 -7.24 19.90
C ASN A 2 8.65 -7.90 21.14
N ASN A 3 8.51 -7.13 22.22
CA ASN A 3 7.94 -7.58 23.50
C ASN A 3 6.60 -6.89 23.83
N ILE A 4 6.06 -6.07 22.94
CA ILE A 4 4.89 -5.23 23.18
C ILE A 4 3.60 -6.03 22.98
N LYS A 5 2.75 -6.09 24.00
CA LYS A 5 1.43 -6.74 23.89
C LYS A 5 0.44 -5.88 23.13
N THR A 6 -0.39 -6.53 22.33
CA THR A 6 -1.43 -5.88 21.52
C THR A 6 -2.80 -6.52 21.71
N ASN A 7 -3.83 -5.87 21.21
CA ASN A 7 -5.19 -6.42 21.12
C ASN A 7 -5.41 -7.24 19.83
N ARG A 8 -4.37 -7.82 19.20
CA ARG A 8 -4.46 -8.49 17.88
C ARG A 8 -5.58 -9.53 17.77
N ASP A 9 -5.82 -10.30 18.83
CA ASP A 9 -6.85 -11.36 18.83
C ASP A 9 -8.29 -10.82 18.80
N LYS A 10 -8.47 -9.51 19.02
CA LYS A 10 -9.76 -8.82 18.96
C LYS A 10 -9.99 -8.12 17.62
N LEU A 11 -9.01 -8.12 16.72
CA LEU A 11 -9.12 -7.43 15.45
C LEU A 11 -10.00 -8.23 14.48
N ILE A 12 -10.78 -7.49 13.71
CA ILE A 12 -11.59 -8.05 12.64
C ILE A 12 -10.76 -8.11 11.37
N ILE A 13 -10.84 -9.25 10.69
CA ILE A 13 -10.31 -9.44 9.35
C ILE A 13 -11.47 -9.30 8.37
N GLN A 14 -11.39 -8.31 7.48
CA GLN A 14 -12.45 -8.00 6.52
C GLN A 14 -11.93 -8.02 5.09
N SER A 15 -12.75 -8.48 4.14
CA SER A 15 -12.39 -8.43 2.73
C SER A 15 -12.50 -7.01 2.18
N VAL A 16 -11.45 -6.56 1.50
CA VAL A 16 -11.50 -5.43 0.57
C VAL A 16 -10.91 -5.86 -0.78
N VAL A 17 -11.39 -5.25 -1.86
CA VAL A 17 -11.00 -5.62 -3.23
C VAL A 17 -10.44 -4.39 -3.93
N GLY A 18 -9.35 -4.59 -4.68
CA GLY A 18 -8.84 -3.64 -5.65
C GLY A 18 -8.68 -4.30 -7.01
N ALA A 19 -8.38 -3.49 -8.01
CA ALA A 19 -7.92 -3.92 -9.32
C ALA A 19 -6.66 -3.13 -9.69
N ILE A 20 -5.75 -3.73 -10.45
CA ILE A 20 -4.55 -3.05 -10.95
C ILE A 20 -4.99 -1.81 -11.73
N ALA A 21 -4.50 -0.65 -11.32
CA ALA A 21 -4.92 0.64 -11.87
C ALA A 21 -4.07 1.00 -13.07
N ASP A 22 -4.67 1.61 -14.10
CA ASP A 22 -3.89 2.25 -15.17
C ASP A 22 -3.11 3.48 -14.67
N PRO A 23 -1.92 3.77 -15.24
CA PRO A 23 -1.22 5.02 -14.99
C PRO A 23 -2.02 6.21 -15.55
N PRO A 24 -2.47 7.17 -14.72
CA PRO A 24 -3.23 8.30 -15.21
C PRO A 24 -2.32 9.33 -15.88
N MET A 25 -2.63 9.70 -17.13
CA MET A 25 -1.97 10.80 -17.85
C MET A 25 -2.99 11.57 -18.69
N ARG A 26 -2.99 12.89 -18.59
CA ARG A 26 -3.90 13.75 -19.37
C ARG A 26 -3.22 14.21 -20.66
N VAL A 27 -3.76 13.84 -21.82
CA VAL A 27 -3.21 14.26 -23.13
C VAL A 27 -3.18 15.79 -23.28
N VAL A 28 -4.17 16.50 -22.73
CA VAL A 28 -4.24 17.98 -22.80
C VAL A 28 -3.22 18.70 -21.93
N SER A 29 -2.63 18.01 -20.95
CA SER A 29 -1.62 18.55 -20.04
C SER A 29 -0.73 17.39 -19.56
N PRO A 30 0.18 16.91 -20.43
CA PRO A 30 1.06 15.78 -20.10
C PRO A 30 2.22 16.21 -19.19
N TYR A 31 2.37 17.52 -18.98
CA TYR A 31 3.48 18.10 -18.25
C TYR A 31 3.26 18.03 -16.75
N ARG A 32 4.33 17.67 -16.06
CA ARG A 32 4.54 17.89 -14.63
C ARG A 32 5.49 19.06 -14.48
N ILE A 33 5.18 19.98 -13.59
CA ILE A 33 5.92 21.24 -13.44
C ILE A 33 6.97 21.06 -12.35
N SER A 34 8.24 21.30 -12.67
CA SER A 34 9.34 21.24 -11.72
C SER A 34 9.24 22.35 -10.67
N ALA A 35 10.05 22.25 -9.61
CA ALA A 35 10.17 23.32 -8.62
C ALA A 35 10.65 24.66 -9.21
N ASP A 36 11.38 24.62 -10.32
CA ASP A 36 11.87 25.80 -11.04
C ASP A 36 10.88 26.32 -12.10
N GLY A 37 9.72 25.67 -12.24
CA GLY A 37 8.69 26.05 -13.21
C GLY A 37 8.85 25.42 -14.59
N GLU A 38 9.76 24.45 -14.75
CA GLU A 38 10.02 23.80 -16.03
C GLU A 38 9.04 22.64 -16.30
N PRO A 39 8.40 22.59 -17.49
CA PRO A 39 7.50 21.50 -17.84
C PRO A 39 8.26 20.24 -18.26
N MET A 40 7.93 19.11 -17.65
CA MET A 40 8.56 17.81 -17.90
C MET A 40 7.51 16.74 -18.23
N VAL A 41 7.81 15.84 -19.17
CA VAL A 41 6.98 14.67 -19.46
C VAL A 41 7.66 13.45 -18.86
N MET A 42 7.11 12.92 -17.77
CA MET A 42 7.71 11.82 -17.01
C MET A 42 6.66 10.84 -16.50
N PRO A 43 7.04 9.55 -16.30
CA PRO A 43 6.21 8.57 -15.59
C PRO A 43 5.86 9.05 -14.17
N GLY A 44 4.79 8.47 -13.62
CA GLY A 44 4.37 8.73 -12.24
C GLY A 44 3.50 7.62 -11.67
N THR A 45 2.40 7.99 -11.03
CA THR A 45 1.50 7.05 -10.34
C THR A 45 0.85 6.03 -11.28
N GLY A 46 0.34 4.94 -10.70
CA GLY A 46 -0.46 3.91 -11.37
C GLY A 46 0.35 2.91 -12.20
N GLY A 47 -0.31 1.83 -12.56
CA GLY A 47 0.25 0.75 -13.38
C GLY A 47 1.03 -0.30 -12.58
N ILE A 48 1.80 -1.06 -13.35
CA ILE A 48 2.80 -2.01 -12.88
C ILE A 48 4.15 -1.37 -13.18
N THR A 49 4.91 -1.03 -12.15
CA THR A 49 6.25 -0.48 -12.25
C THR A 49 7.26 -1.63 -12.18
N TYR A 50 7.82 -1.99 -13.34
CA TYR A 50 8.66 -3.18 -13.48
C TYR A 50 10.07 -3.03 -12.87
N ASN A 51 10.59 -1.81 -12.79
CA ASN A 51 11.99 -1.54 -12.45
C ASN A 51 12.21 -0.72 -11.18
N ALA A 52 11.16 -0.44 -10.40
CA ALA A 52 11.28 0.20 -9.09
C ALA A 52 10.40 -0.54 -8.07
N GLN A 53 11.03 -1.11 -7.05
CA GLN A 53 10.43 -1.95 -6.03
C GLN A 53 10.62 -1.36 -4.63
N ILE A 54 9.96 -1.95 -3.64
CA ILE A 54 10.21 -1.58 -2.25
C ILE A 54 11.67 -1.87 -1.87
N GLY A 55 12.34 -0.90 -1.26
CA GLY A 55 13.75 -0.97 -0.89
C GLY A 55 14.69 -0.26 -1.86
N ASP A 56 14.24 0.06 -3.07
CA ASP A 56 15.00 0.89 -4.01
C ASP A 56 15.06 2.36 -3.55
N SER A 57 15.96 3.14 -4.17
CA SER A 57 16.08 4.58 -3.90
C SER A 57 14.77 5.30 -4.18
N ALA A 58 14.36 6.22 -3.31
CA ALA A 58 13.18 7.05 -3.51
C ALA A 58 13.43 8.29 -4.38
N ILE A 59 14.69 8.62 -4.69
CA ILE A 59 15.08 9.90 -5.30
C ILE A 59 15.92 9.76 -6.57
N ASP A 60 16.41 8.56 -6.88
CA ASP A 60 17.35 8.33 -7.99
C ASP A 60 16.62 7.91 -9.27
N TRP A 61 15.53 8.61 -9.60
CA TRP A 61 14.65 8.29 -10.72
C TRP A 61 14.26 9.54 -11.50
N TRP A 62 14.20 9.41 -12.83
CA TRP A 62 13.65 10.45 -13.71
C TRP A 62 12.13 10.33 -13.82
N ALA A 63 11.46 10.68 -12.73
CA ALA A 63 10.05 10.40 -12.50
C ALA A 63 9.42 11.41 -11.53
N ASP A 64 8.09 11.41 -11.44
CA ASP A 64 7.37 12.14 -10.38
C ASP A 64 6.23 11.30 -9.82
N HIS A 65 6.25 11.07 -8.51
CA HIS A 65 5.27 10.22 -7.81
C HIS A 65 5.15 8.79 -8.38
N VAL A 66 6.25 8.19 -8.86
CA VAL A 66 6.24 6.77 -9.21
C VAL A 66 5.89 5.92 -7.99
N GLU A 67 5.02 4.95 -8.20
CA GLU A 67 4.56 3.99 -7.20
C GLU A 67 5.28 2.65 -7.43
N PRO A 68 5.97 2.07 -6.42
CA PRO A 68 6.75 0.86 -6.61
C PRO A 68 5.87 -0.39 -6.74
N GLY A 69 6.32 -1.34 -7.57
CA GLY A 69 5.62 -2.61 -7.79
C GLY A 69 4.28 -2.43 -8.49
N VAL A 70 3.20 -2.96 -7.89
CA VAL A 70 1.87 -2.96 -8.49
C VAL A 70 0.96 -1.96 -7.79
N THR A 71 0.38 -1.04 -8.55
CA THR A 71 -0.63 -0.13 -8.03
C THR A 71 -2.04 -0.70 -8.22
N ILE A 72 -2.84 -0.65 -7.16
CA ILE A 72 -4.27 -1.00 -7.21
C ILE A 72 -5.16 0.14 -6.72
N ARG A 73 -6.40 0.15 -7.23
CA ARG A 73 -7.52 0.93 -6.69
C ARG A 73 -8.83 0.15 -6.86
N HIS A 74 -9.88 0.53 -6.17
CA HIS A 74 -11.19 -0.10 -6.41
C HIS A 74 -11.72 0.24 -7.82
N ALA A 75 -12.54 -0.62 -8.43
CA ALA A 75 -13.06 -0.38 -9.78
C ALA A 75 -13.99 0.85 -9.83
N ASP A 76 -14.82 1.01 -8.80
CA ASP A 76 -15.45 2.26 -8.45
C ASP A 76 -14.44 3.09 -7.64
N ALA A 77 -13.81 4.08 -8.28
CA ALA A 77 -12.75 4.93 -7.73
C ALA A 77 -12.92 6.40 -8.11
N ASP A 78 -14.17 6.85 -8.25
CA ASP A 78 -14.43 8.28 -8.25
C ASP A 78 -14.04 8.89 -6.88
N ARG A 79 -13.88 10.22 -6.85
CA ARG A 79 -13.36 10.92 -5.66
C ARG A 79 -14.18 10.67 -4.39
N ASN A 80 -15.45 10.32 -4.55
CA ASN A 80 -16.40 10.09 -3.45
C ASN A 80 -16.70 8.61 -3.23
N SER A 81 -15.97 7.69 -3.90
CA SER A 81 -16.23 6.27 -3.79
C SER A 81 -16.02 5.81 -2.35
N VAL A 82 -17.10 5.36 -1.72
CA VAL A 82 -17.06 4.70 -0.42
C VAL A 82 -16.32 3.37 -0.48
N ASN A 83 -16.30 2.72 -1.65
CA ASN A 83 -15.64 1.44 -1.86
C ASN A 83 -14.12 1.62 -1.97
N ASN A 84 -13.66 2.58 -2.78
CA ASN A 84 -12.23 2.92 -2.79
C ASN A 84 -11.80 3.51 -1.45
N GLY A 85 -12.66 4.29 -0.79
CA GLY A 85 -12.45 4.74 0.58
C GLY A 85 -12.25 3.57 1.55
N ALA A 86 -13.08 2.52 1.48
CA ALA A 86 -12.92 1.33 2.30
C ALA A 86 -11.60 0.59 2.00
N LEU A 87 -11.22 0.46 0.72
CA LEU A 87 -9.92 -0.10 0.33
C LEU A 87 -8.76 0.69 0.95
N GLN A 88 -8.78 2.02 0.83
CA GLN A 88 -7.75 2.93 1.35
C GLN A 88 -7.66 2.92 2.87
N ILE A 89 -8.81 2.94 3.54
CA ILE A 89 -8.87 3.05 4.99
C ILE A 89 -8.54 1.69 5.61
N LEU A 90 -9.19 0.62 5.19
CA LEU A 90 -9.10 -0.66 5.91
C LEU A 90 -7.77 -1.37 5.65
N ALA A 91 -7.31 -1.46 4.39
CA ALA A 91 -6.10 -2.19 4.05
C ALA A 91 -4.89 -1.60 4.79
N CYS A 92 -4.02 -2.43 5.35
CA CYS A 92 -2.85 -1.99 6.11
C CYS A 92 -1.55 -2.45 5.45
N VAL A 93 -0.46 -1.69 5.67
CA VAL A 93 0.88 -2.10 5.21
C VAL A 93 1.23 -3.44 5.84
N GLY A 94 1.68 -4.39 5.03
CA GLY A 94 1.94 -5.78 5.40
C GLY A 94 0.80 -6.75 5.08
N ASN A 95 -0.44 -6.27 4.87
CA ASN A 95 -1.56 -7.15 4.52
C ASN A 95 -1.29 -7.91 3.22
N LYS A 96 -1.71 -9.17 3.18
CA LYS A 96 -1.61 -10.02 1.99
C LYS A 96 -2.68 -9.62 0.97
N ALA A 97 -2.25 -9.42 -0.27
CA ALA A 97 -3.10 -9.19 -1.43
C ALA A 97 -2.96 -10.39 -2.38
N ARG A 98 -4.04 -11.12 -2.62
CA ARG A 98 -4.05 -12.26 -3.55
C ARG A 98 -4.72 -11.87 -4.86
N ILE A 99 -4.06 -12.12 -5.98
CA ILE A 99 -4.65 -11.93 -7.31
C ILE A 99 -5.74 -13.00 -7.52
N VAL A 100 -6.92 -12.59 -7.99
CA VAL A 100 -8.10 -13.46 -8.15
C VAL A 100 -8.60 -13.59 -9.59
N THR A 101 -7.97 -12.91 -10.53
CA THR A 101 -8.24 -12.98 -11.99
C THR A 101 -6.93 -13.01 -12.77
N GLY A 102 -7.01 -13.23 -14.09
CA GLY A 102 -5.83 -13.15 -14.97
C GLY A 102 -4.88 -14.34 -14.84
N ASP A 103 -3.74 -14.23 -15.53
CA ASP A 103 -2.74 -15.30 -15.61
C ASP A 103 -1.89 -15.40 -14.34
N ALA A 104 -1.74 -14.29 -13.60
CA ALA A 104 -1.11 -14.25 -12.27
C ALA A 104 -2.05 -14.67 -11.12
N LYS A 105 -3.20 -15.31 -11.42
CA LYS A 105 -4.15 -15.73 -10.38
C LYS A 105 -3.46 -16.59 -9.30
N ASP A 106 -3.85 -16.34 -8.05
CA ASP A 106 -3.34 -16.96 -6.84
C ASP A 106 -1.93 -16.53 -6.41
N ASP A 107 -1.25 -15.67 -7.18
CA ASP A 107 -0.09 -14.96 -6.67
C ASP A 107 -0.46 -14.06 -5.49
N ILE A 108 0.43 -14.04 -4.49
CA ILE A 108 0.24 -13.31 -3.24
C ILE A 108 1.37 -12.31 -3.09
N GLY A 109 0.98 -11.04 -3.05
CA GLY A 109 1.83 -9.91 -2.72
C GLY A 109 1.52 -9.35 -1.33
N ARG A 110 2.18 -8.25 -0.99
CA ARG A 110 1.94 -7.52 0.27
C ARG A 110 1.76 -6.03 0.02
N ILE A 111 0.81 -5.42 0.71
CA ILE A 111 0.63 -3.97 0.68
C ILE A 111 1.87 -3.30 1.25
N THR A 112 2.47 -2.38 0.49
CA THR A 112 3.67 -1.64 0.88
C THR A 112 3.37 -0.20 1.27
N GLY A 113 2.30 0.37 0.74
CA GLY A 113 1.95 1.75 1.01
C GLY A 113 0.60 2.16 0.44
N LYS A 114 0.27 3.43 0.67
CA LYS A 114 -0.98 4.07 0.23
C LYS A 114 -0.66 5.46 -0.28
N HIS A 115 -1.37 5.90 -1.30
CA HIS A 115 -1.20 7.22 -1.90
C HIS A 115 -2.54 7.96 -1.99
N GLY A 116 -2.69 8.98 -1.13
CA GLY A 116 -3.87 9.84 -1.11
C GLY A 116 -4.00 10.74 -2.34
N GLY A 117 -5.20 11.26 -2.61
CA GLY A 117 -5.48 12.09 -3.78
C GLY A 117 -5.85 11.25 -5.00
N VAL A 118 -4.91 10.43 -5.49
CA VAL A 118 -5.20 9.39 -6.50
C VAL A 118 -5.87 8.15 -5.90
N TYR A 119 -5.78 8.01 -4.57
CA TYR A 119 -6.38 6.94 -3.78
C TYR A 119 -5.98 5.55 -4.29
N HIS A 120 -4.67 5.35 -4.34
CA HIS A 120 -4.00 4.11 -4.75
C HIS A 120 -3.41 3.35 -3.55
N LEU A 121 -3.30 2.04 -3.66
CA LEU A 121 -2.45 1.21 -2.79
C LEU A 121 -1.32 0.63 -3.63
N MET A 122 -0.14 0.48 -3.04
CA MET A 122 0.99 -0.20 -3.68
C MET A 122 1.15 -1.59 -3.09
N VAL A 123 1.47 -2.56 -3.95
CA VAL A 123 1.61 -3.98 -3.61
C VAL A 123 2.92 -4.50 -4.17
N ASP A 124 3.73 -5.11 -3.31
CA ASP A 124 4.97 -5.77 -3.68
C ASP A 124 4.72 -7.23 -4.05
N PHE A 125 5.33 -7.63 -5.16
CA PHE A 125 5.43 -9.00 -5.64
C PHE A 125 6.87 -9.22 -6.14
N PRO A 126 7.36 -10.46 -6.13
CA PRO A 126 8.58 -10.82 -6.87
C PRO A 126 8.52 -10.33 -8.32
N VAL A 127 9.60 -9.72 -8.80
CA VAL A 127 9.67 -9.02 -10.10
C VAL A 127 9.27 -9.95 -11.26
N GLU A 128 9.67 -11.21 -11.20
CA GLU A 128 9.36 -12.22 -12.23
C GLU A 128 7.85 -12.50 -12.36
N LYS A 129 7.05 -12.18 -11.34
CA LYS A 129 5.60 -12.37 -11.38
C LYS A 129 4.88 -11.23 -12.09
N LEU A 130 5.49 -10.04 -12.15
CA LEU A 130 4.89 -8.85 -12.73
C LEU A 130 4.53 -9.05 -14.21
N GLU A 131 5.32 -9.85 -14.93
CA GLU A 131 5.12 -10.18 -16.36
C GLU A 131 3.80 -10.92 -16.65
N ASN A 132 3.19 -11.55 -15.65
CA ASN A 132 1.93 -12.29 -15.79
C ASN A 132 0.70 -11.47 -15.39
N MET A 133 0.89 -10.19 -15.05
CA MET A 133 -0.16 -9.31 -14.55
C MET A 133 -0.59 -8.31 -15.62
N VAL A 134 -1.87 -7.94 -15.59
CA VAL A 134 -2.38 -6.87 -16.47
C VAL A 134 -3.25 -5.88 -15.68
N ASN A 135 -3.27 -4.63 -16.13
CA ASN A 135 -4.20 -3.64 -15.61
C ASN A 135 -5.64 -4.17 -15.62
N GLY A 136 -6.36 -3.95 -14.53
CA GLY A 136 -7.70 -4.50 -14.31
C GLY A 136 -7.73 -5.84 -13.57
N ASP A 137 -6.60 -6.55 -13.41
CA ASP A 137 -6.57 -7.75 -12.59
C ASP A 137 -6.97 -7.45 -11.15
N LYS A 138 -7.88 -8.26 -10.62
CA LYS A 138 -8.48 -8.05 -9.31
C LYS A 138 -7.62 -8.68 -8.23
N MET A 139 -7.52 -7.99 -7.11
CA MET A 139 -6.88 -8.48 -5.90
C MET A 139 -7.86 -8.49 -4.73
N LEU A 140 -7.92 -9.63 -4.04
CA LEU A 140 -8.62 -9.77 -2.77
C LEU A 140 -7.62 -9.60 -1.63
N ILE A 141 -7.91 -8.64 -0.76
CA ILE A 141 -7.11 -8.36 0.44
C ILE A 141 -7.91 -8.82 1.66
N LYS A 142 -7.25 -9.61 2.51
CA LYS A 142 -7.72 -9.89 3.86
C LYS A 142 -7.22 -8.77 4.76
N SER A 143 -7.98 -7.70 4.83
CA SER A 143 -7.63 -6.48 5.56
C SER A 143 -7.61 -6.72 7.07
N CYS A 144 -6.52 -6.38 7.73
CA CYS A 144 -6.36 -6.48 9.19
C CYS A 144 -5.37 -5.43 9.70
N GLY A 145 -5.68 -4.77 10.82
CA GLY A 145 -4.76 -3.81 11.45
C GLY A 145 -5.42 -2.51 11.94
N GLN A 146 -6.57 -2.13 11.37
CA GLN A 146 -7.33 -1.02 11.91
C GLN A 146 -7.89 -1.36 13.30
N GLY A 147 -7.66 -0.47 14.26
CA GLY A 147 -7.99 -0.70 15.67
C GLY A 147 -6.90 -1.43 16.47
N LEU A 148 -5.75 -1.74 15.86
CA LEU A 148 -4.59 -2.28 16.57
C LEU A 148 -4.12 -1.28 17.64
N ALA A 149 -3.90 -1.77 18.86
CA ALA A 149 -3.47 -0.96 19.99
C ALA A 149 -2.46 -1.71 20.84
N MET A 150 -1.47 -0.99 21.36
CA MET A 150 -0.57 -1.48 22.40
C MET A 150 -1.32 -1.47 23.73
N THR A 151 -1.54 -2.63 24.35
CA THR A 151 -2.35 -2.71 25.57
C THR A 151 -1.66 -2.10 26.78
N GLU A 152 -0.33 -2.04 26.76
CA GLU A 152 0.49 -1.52 27.85
C GLU A 152 0.90 -0.05 27.64
N PHE A 153 0.60 0.53 26.46
CA PHE A 153 0.93 1.91 26.07
C PHE A 153 -0.29 2.59 25.43
N PRO A 154 -1.40 2.78 26.17
CA PRO A 154 -2.67 3.22 25.60
C PRO A 154 -2.64 4.62 24.96
N GLU A 155 -1.68 5.46 25.33
CA GLU A 155 -1.42 6.77 24.74
C GLU A 155 -0.76 6.70 23.35
N ILE A 156 -0.06 5.61 23.03
CA ILE A 156 0.59 5.41 21.72
C ILE A 156 -0.42 4.78 20.77
N LYS A 157 -0.73 5.48 19.68
CA LYS A 157 -1.67 5.00 18.65
C LYS A 157 -0.91 4.35 17.50
N ILE A 158 -1.30 3.12 17.17
CA ILE A 158 -0.88 2.43 15.96
C ILE A 158 -2.03 2.51 14.95
N MET A 159 -1.69 2.67 13.67
CA MET A 159 -2.66 2.63 12.58
C MET A 159 -1.97 2.17 11.29
N ASN A 160 -2.77 1.69 10.33
CA ASN A 160 -2.31 1.32 8.98
C ASN A 160 -1.24 0.21 8.93
N LEU A 161 -1.13 -0.62 9.96
CA LEU A 161 -0.09 -1.64 10.09
C LEU A 161 -0.69 -3.03 10.35
N ASP A 162 -0.27 -4.01 9.56
CA ASP A 162 -0.58 -5.42 9.78
C ASP A 162 0.00 -5.89 11.14
N PRO A 163 -0.77 -6.56 12.01
CA PRO A 163 -0.27 -7.10 13.28
C PRO A 163 0.92 -8.05 13.12
N ASP A 164 0.98 -8.84 12.05
CA ASP A 164 2.10 -9.75 11.77
C ASP A 164 3.35 -8.97 11.35
N LEU A 165 3.18 -7.84 10.66
CA LEU A 165 4.31 -6.94 10.36
C LEU A 165 4.81 -6.26 11.63
N PHE A 166 3.90 -5.79 12.50
CA PHE A 166 4.27 -5.21 13.79
C PHE A 166 5.13 -6.15 14.64
N GLU A 167 4.81 -7.45 14.68
CA GLU A 167 5.55 -8.45 15.48
C GLU A 167 7.00 -8.61 15.06
N VAL A 168 7.31 -8.44 13.78
CA VAL A 168 8.68 -8.62 13.26
C VAL A 168 9.51 -7.33 13.27
N MET A 169 8.92 -6.19 13.60
CA MET A 169 9.67 -4.94 13.79
C MET A 169 10.57 -5.02 15.03
N ASP A 170 11.77 -4.43 14.98
CA ASP A 170 12.66 -4.36 16.15
C ASP A 170 12.23 -3.25 17.12
N LEU A 171 11.03 -3.41 17.67
CA LEU A 171 10.47 -2.51 18.69
C LEU A 171 10.72 -3.06 20.09
N ARG A 172 10.90 -2.17 21.06
CA ARG A 172 11.08 -2.53 22.48
C ARG A 172 10.28 -1.58 23.37
N GLY A 173 9.34 -2.14 24.12
CA GLY A 173 8.57 -1.42 25.13
C GLY A 173 9.19 -1.53 26.51
N ASP A 174 9.25 -0.40 27.23
CA ASP A 174 9.51 -0.33 28.67
C ASP A 174 8.30 0.33 29.36
N SER A 175 7.42 -0.51 29.90
CA SER A 175 6.20 -0.08 30.58
C SER A 175 6.46 0.69 31.88
N LYS A 176 7.66 0.60 32.47
CA LYS A 176 8.02 1.39 33.65
C LYS A 176 8.29 2.84 33.29
N THR A 177 8.86 3.08 32.11
CA THR A 177 9.18 4.43 31.63
C THR A 177 8.17 4.98 30.63
N GLY A 178 7.21 4.16 30.18
CA GLY A 178 6.23 4.53 29.16
C GLY A 178 6.87 4.76 27.78
N LYS A 179 8.04 4.15 27.51
CA LYS A 179 8.80 4.37 26.27
C LYS A 179 8.74 3.17 25.36
N VAL A 180 8.59 3.44 24.07
CA VAL A 180 8.80 2.48 22.99
C VAL A 180 9.99 2.97 22.15
N ARG A 181 10.91 2.06 21.85
CA ARG A 181 12.05 2.30 20.96
C ARG A 181 11.92 1.41 19.74
#